data_AF-C1MXC3-F1
#
_entry.id   AF-C1MXC3-F1
#
_cell.length_a   1.000
_cell.length_b   1.000
_cell.length_c   1.000
_cell.angle_alpha   90.00
_cell.angle_beta   90.00
_cell.angle_gamma   90.00
#
_symmetry.space_group_name_H-M   'P 1'
#
loop_
_entity.id
_entity.type
_entity.pdbx_description
1 polymer ?
#
loop_
_entity_poly.entity_id
_entity_poly.type
_entity_poly.pdbx_seq_one_letter_code
_entity_poly.pdbx_strand_id
1 'polypeptide(L)'
;VATVAAGHHHTLCVTKSGDVWAFGRNDASQCGLGKDAPPSIGFPAWVEALSDPREEHGRVISVAAGQSHSLACTESGGVYAWGSTGDGK
;
A
#
# COMPACT_ATOMS: atom_id res chain seq x y z
N VAL A 1 7.93 8.16 -9.88
CA VAL A 1 7.92 7.44 -8.60
C VAL A 1 8.70 8.24 -7.57
N ALA A 2 8.15 8.44 -6.38
CA ALA A 2 8.81 9.10 -5.26
C ALA A 2 9.53 8.08 -4.36
N THR A 3 8.89 6.96 -4.04
CA THR A 3 9.54 5.81 -3.40
C THR A 3 8.89 4.48 -3.81
N VAL A 4 9.64 3.39 -3.64
CA VAL A 4 9.25 1.99 -3.87
C VAL A 4 9.63 1.20 -2.63
N ALA A 5 8.74 0.31 -2.19
CA ALA A 5 9.04 -0.70 -1.18
C ALA A 5 8.69 -2.08 -1.73
N ALA A 6 9.64 -3.01 -1.64
CA ALA A 6 9.43 -4.41 -2.00
C ALA A 6 9.31 -5.23 -0.72
N GLY A 7 8.16 -5.90 -0.56
CA GLY A 7 7.99 -6.96 0.41
C GLY A 7 8.51 -8.29 -0.14
N HIS A 8 8.11 -9.41 0.46
CA HIS A 8 8.62 -10.72 0.01
C HIS A 8 8.13 -11.09 -1.39
N HIS A 9 6.85 -10.85 -1.67
CA HIS A 9 6.22 -11.16 -2.96
C HIS A 9 5.26 -10.07 -3.47
N HIS A 10 5.30 -8.87 -2.88
CA HIS A 10 4.49 -7.73 -3.32
C HIS A 10 5.35 -6.47 -3.35
N THR A 11 4.92 -5.48 -4.12
CA THR A 11 5.59 -4.19 -4.24
C THR A 11 4.58 -3.08 -4.04
N LEU A 12 4.99 -2.05 -3.30
CA LEU A 12 4.29 -0.79 -3.15
C LEU A 12 5.12 0.31 -3.82
N CYS A 13 4.43 1.22 -4.48
CA CYS A 13 5.02 2.42 -5.07
C CYS A 13 4.17 3.62 -4.69
N VAL A 14 4.79 4.76 -4.41
CA VAL A 14 4.09 6.04 -4.31
C VAL A 14 4.64 7.03 -5.32
N THR A 15 3.77 7.77 -5.99
CA THR A 15 4.12 8.80 -6.96
C THR A 15 4.46 10.14 -6.27
N LYS A 16 4.95 11.12 -7.05
CA LYS A 16 5.16 12.49 -6.52
C LYS A 16 3.83 13.23 -6.28
N SER A 17 2.72 12.76 -6.82
CA SER A 17 1.37 13.24 -6.50
C SER A 17 0.81 12.61 -5.24
N GLY A 18 1.37 11.48 -4.79
CA GLY A 18 0.89 10.75 -3.61
C GLY A 18 0.04 9.52 -3.94
N ASP A 19 -0.13 9.20 -5.21
CA ASP A 19 -0.87 8.01 -5.64
C ASP A 19 -0.09 6.76 -5.25
N VAL A 20 -0.77 5.83 -4.58
CA VAL A 20 -0.22 4.56 -4.15
C VAL A 20 -0.62 3.48 -5.16
N TRP A 21 0.37 2.69 -5.56
CA TRP A 21 0.22 1.57 -6.48
C TRP A 21 0.77 0.32 -5.84
N ALA A 22 0.11 -0.81 -6.05
CA ALA A 22 0.52 -2.10 -5.53
C ALA A 22 0.40 -3.21 -6.58
N PHE A 23 1.31 -4.18 -6.52
CA PHE A 23 1.27 -5.39 -7.36
C PHE A 23 2.03 -6.55 -6.72
N GLY A 24 1.83 -7.76 -7.25
CA GLY A 24 2.36 -9.01 -6.73
C GLY A 24 1.33 -9.80 -5.93
N ARG A 25 1.79 -10.64 -5.00
CA ARG A 25 0.97 -11.49 -4.14
C ARG A 25 0.04 -10.64 -3.27
N ASN A 26 -1.21 -11.03 -3.13
CA ASN A 26 -2.27 -10.32 -2.39
C ASN A 26 -3.20 -11.28 -1.61
N ASP A 27 -2.78 -12.52 -1.37
CA ASP A 27 -3.56 -13.52 -0.64
C ASP A 27 -3.77 -13.21 0.85
N ALA A 28 -3.00 -12.29 1.42
CA ALA A 28 -3.23 -11.71 2.74
C ALA A 28 -3.68 -10.24 2.66
N SER A 29 -4.22 -9.80 1.51
CA SER A 29 -4.66 -8.41 1.27
C SER A 29 -3.55 -7.36 1.29
N GLN A 30 -2.27 -7.75 1.15
CA GLN A 30 -1.12 -6.83 1.23
C GLN A 30 -1.05 -5.78 0.11
N CYS A 31 -1.82 -5.90 -0.98
CA CYS A 31 -1.92 -4.85 -2.01
C CYS A 31 -2.99 -3.79 -1.68
N GLY A 32 -3.85 -3.99 -0.68
CA GLY A 32 -4.77 -2.95 -0.22
C GLY A 32 -5.91 -2.60 -1.19
N LEU A 33 -6.26 -3.50 -2.12
CA LEU A 33 -7.24 -3.27 -3.19
C LEU A 33 -8.69 -3.65 -2.80
N GLY A 34 -8.96 -3.82 -1.50
CA GLY A 34 -10.25 -4.27 -0.99
C GLY A 34 -10.45 -5.79 -1.04
N LYS A 35 -11.60 -6.24 -0.53
CA LYS A 35 -11.93 -7.65 -0.27
C LYS A 35 -12.13 -8.51 -1.53
N ASP A 36 -12.49 -7.88 -2.64
CA ASP A 36 -12.85 -8.56 -3.89
C ASP A 36 -11.65 -8.69 -4.86
N ALA A 37 -10.47 -8.22 -4.43
CA ALA A 37 -9.25 -8.29 -5.23
C ALA A 37 -8.72 -9.74 -5.33
N PRO A 38 -8.13 -10.14 -6.47
CA PRO A 38 -7.57 -11.48 -6.61
C PRO A 38 -6.36 -11.68 -5.69
N PRO A 39 -5.98 -12.94 -5.39
CA PRO A 39 -4.85 -13.26 -4.52
C PRO A 39 -3.47 -12.95 -5.14
N SER A 40 -3.44 -12.51 -6.40
CA SER A 40 -2.24 -12.05 -7.08
C SER A 40 -2.61 -10.98 -8.10
N ILE A 41 -1.82 -9.91 -8.12
CA ILE A 41 -2.00 -8.71 -8.93
C ILE A 41 -0.85 -8.66 -9.93
N GLY A 42 -1.13 -9.02 -11.20
CA GLY A 42 -0.09 -9.14 -12.23
C GLY A 42 0.48 -7.82 -12.76
N PHE A 43 -0.23 -6.71 -12.55
CA PHE A 43 0.16 -5.38 -13.02
C PHE A 43 -0.09 -4.34 -11.93
N PRO A 44 0.68 -3.23 -11.87
CA PRO A 44 0.43 -2.15 -10.92
C PRO A 44 -1.05 -1.74 -10.89
N ALA A 45 -1.68 -1.89 -9.73
CA ALA A 45 -3.06 -1.51 -9.48
C ALA A 45 -3.11 -0.35 -8.49
N TRP A 46 -4.06 0.55 -8.70
CA TRP A 46 -4.20 1.76 -7.92
C TRP A 46 -4.89 1.49 -6.59
N VAL A 47 -4.29 1.95 -5.50
CA VAL A 47 -4.82 1.84 -4.13
C VAL A 47 -5.63 3.09 -3.83
N GLU A 48 -6.89 3.09 -4.26
CA GLU A 48 -7.80 4.24 -4.21
C GLU A 48 -7.98 4.78 -2.78
N ALA A 49 -8.09 3.88 -1.79
CA ALA A 49 -8.31 4.22 -0.38
C ALA A 49 -7.22 5.06 0.29
N LEU A 50 -6.05 5.22 -0.34
CA LEU A 50 -4.94 6.05 0.16
C LEU A 50 -4.52 7.13 -0.83
N SER A 51 -5.14 7.15 -2.01
CA SER A 51 -4.75 8.03 -3.11
C SER A 51 -5.75 9.17 -3.33
N ASP A 52 -6.87 9.21 -2.61
CA ASP A 52 -7.81 10.34 -2.71
C ASP A 52 -7.30 11.54 -1.89
N PRO A 53 -6.89 12.65 -2.51
CA PRO A 53 -6.44 13.85 -1.80
C PRO A 53 -7.57 14.62 -1.11
N ARG A 54 -8.83 14.22 -1.27
CA ARG A 54 -10.00 14.82 -0.62
C ARG A 54 -10.30 14.20 0.74
N GLU A 55 -9.73 13.03 1.00
CA GLU A 55 -9.84 12.35 2.29
C GLU A 55 -8.91 13.01 3.32
N GLU A 56 -9.33 13.06 4.58
CA GLU A 56 -8.63 13.77 5.67
C GLU A 56 -7.21 13.25 5.96
N HIS A 57 -6.81 12.11 5.39
CA HIS A 57 -5.54 11.47 5.66
C HIS A 57 -4.31 12.23 5.09
N GLY A 58 -4.52 13.10 4.10
CA GLY A 58 -3.45 13.87 3.46
C GLY A 58 -2.62 13.04 2.47
N ARG A 59 -1.63 13.69 1.84
CA ARG A 59 -0.83 13.09 0.76
C ARG A 59 0.14 12.02 1.30
N VAL A 60 0.16 10.83 0.69
CA VAL A 60 1.16 9.79 1.00
C VAL A 60 2.53 10.22 0.45
N ILE A 61 3.56 10.15 1.31
CA ILE A 61 4.94 10.53 0.99
C ILE A 61 5.91 9.37 1.04
N SER A 62 5.59 8.30 1.76
CA SER A 62 6.45 7.13 1.89
C SER A 62 5.64 5.84 2.04
N VAL A 63 6.22 4.73 1.59
CA VAL A 63 5.68 3.38 1.77
C VAL A 63 6.77 2.44 2.29
N ALA A 64 6.35 1.42 3.04
CA ALA A 64 7.20 0.30 3.45
C ALA A 64 6.42 -1.02 3.31
N ALA A 65 7.14 -2.10 3.05
CA ALA A 65 6.55 -3.41 2.80
C ALA A 65 7.32 -4.47 3.59
N GLY A 66 6.60 -5.22 4.43
CA GLY A 66 7.10 -6.37 5.16
C GLY A 66 6.91 -7.68 4.38
N GLN A 67 6.92 -8.82 5.09
CA GLN A 67 6.72 -10.12 4.45
C GLN A 67 5.34 -10.21 3.76
N SER A 68 4.29 -9.81 4.48
CA SER A 68 2.89 -9.90 4.06
C SER A 68 2.05 -8.72 4.56
N HIS A 69 2.68 -7.64 5.00
CA HIS A 69 2.03 -6.41 5.43
C HIS A 69 2.67 -5.21 4.75
N SER A 70 1.92 -4.11 4.75
CA SER A 70 2.20 -2.89 4.02
C SER A 70 1.93 -1.70 4.91
N LEU A 71 2.75 -0.66 4.73
CA LEU A 71 2.66 0.59 5.47
C LEU A 71 2.70 1.77 4.50
N ALA A 72 1.92 2.81 4.79
CA ALA A 72 2.00 4.11 4.14
C ALA A 72 2.07 5.22 5.18
N CYS A 73 2.87 6.23 4.92
CA CYS A 73 3.00 7.42 5.77
C CYS A 73 2.63 8.67 4.98
N THR A 74 1.79 9.51 5.58
CA THR A 74 1.31 10.77 4.99
C THR A 74 2.14 11.96 5.48
N GLU A 75 2.05 13.08 4.75
CA GLU A 75 2.76 14.32 5.12
C GLU A 75 2.30 14.91 6.47
N SER A 76 1.08 14.59 6.91
CA SER A 76 0.54 14.97 8.22
C SER A 76 1.04 14.07 9.37
N GLY A 77 1.85 13.05 9.06
CA GLY A 77 2.37 12.08 10.02
C GLY A 77 1.42 10.91 10.31
N GLY A 78 0.31 10.78 9.58
CA GLY A 78 -0.57 9.62 9.65
C GLY A 78 0.11 8.37 9.09
N VAL A 79 -0.07 7.22 9.76
CA VAL A 79 0.46 5.93 9.32
C VAL A 79 -0.67 4.93 9.14
N TYR A 80 -0.71 4.31 7.98
CA TYR A 80 -1.70 3.32 7.58
C TYR A 80 -1.03 1.96 7.44
N ALA A 81 -1.70 0.91 7.90
CA ALA A 81 -1.20 -0.46 7.83
C ALA A 81 -2.28 -1.39 7.29
N TRP A 82 -1.88 -2.32 6.43
CA TRP A 82 -2.77 -3.36 5.89
C TRP A 82 -1.99 -4.62 5.54
N GLY A 83 -2.70 -5.69 5.23
CA GLY A 83 -2.13 -7.02 5.00
C GLY A 83 -2.29 -7.93 6.23
N SER A 84 -1.48 -9.00 6.30
CA SER A 84 -1.47 -9.88 7.47
C SER A 84 -0.84 -9.18 8.68
N THR A 85 -1.65 -8.94 9.71
CA THR A 85 -1.23 -8.36 10.99
C THR A 85 -0.96 -9.41 12.07
N GLY A 86 -0.98 -10.70 11.72
CA GLY A 86 -0.93 -11.82 12.68
C GLY A 86 0.34 -11.93 13.54
N ASP A 87 1.42 -11.24 13.16
CA ASP A 87 2.69 -11.21 13.90
C ASP A 87 2.93 -9.90 14.69
N GLY A 88 1.95 -8.98 14.70
CA GLY A 88 2.02 -7.78 15.53
C GLY A 88 1.83 -8.14 17.00
N LYS A 89 2.92 -8.19 17.77
CA LYS A 89 2.86 -8.23 19.24
C LYS A 89 2.67 -6.84 19.82
#